data_AF-A0A7S0Y784-F1
#
_entry.id   AF-A0A7S0Y784-F1
#
_cell.length_a   1.000
_cell.length_b   1.000
_cell.length_c   1.000
_cell.angle_alpha   90.00
_cell.angle_beta   90.00
_cell.angle_gamma   90.00
#
_symmetry.space_group_name_H-M   'P 1'
#
loop_
_entity.id
_entity.type
_entity.pdbx_description
1 polymer ?
#
loop_
_entity_poly.entity_id
_entity_poly.type
_entity_poly.pdbx_seq_one_letter_code
_entity_poly.pdbx_strand_id
1 'polypeptide(L)'
;MEFLSHSFGGGTDVTGALKFAIATLDSNEKEKENTLTKKLSKYFSMEAADILLVTDGEIPDPPVSLEVMASIERLKELKGVKLHGLLVGKSESKPLSRLCTHTHDFLSRYTLPTTVAAAGS
;
A
#
# COMPACT_ATOMS: atom_id res chain seq x y z
N MET A 1 18.93 -5.65 -13.10
CA MET A 1 18.02 -4.65 -13.72
C MET A 1 16.65 -5.24 -14.09
N GLU A 2 16.40 -6.55 -13.85
CA GLU A 2 15.16 -7.27 -14.23
C GLU A 2 13.95 -6.96 -13.33
N PHE A 3 14.16 -6.33 -12.18
CA PHE A 3 13.09 -5.90 -11.27
C PHE A 3 12.24 -4.76 -11.88
N LEU A 4 12.87 -3.87 -12.66
CA LEU A 4 12.18 -2.68 -13.20
C LEU A 4 11.45 -2.97 -14.52
N SER A 5 11.74 -4.09 -15.20
CA SER A 5 11.07 -4.46 -16.45
C SER A 5 9.63 -4.93 -16.27
N HIS A 6 9.19 -5.21 -15.04
CA HIS A 6 7.80 -5.53 -14.73
C HIS A 6 6.95 -4.33 -14.32
N SER A 7 7.54 -3.14 -14.12
CA SER A 7 6.84 -2.00 -13.48
C SER A 7 6.50 -0.81 -14.37
N PHE A 8 6.94 -0.76 -15.63
CA PHE A 8 6.72 0.44 -16.47
C PHE A 8 5.89 0.21 -17.74
N GLY A 9 5.25 -0.96 -17.89
CA GLY A 9 4.54 -1.36 -19.10
C GLY A 9 3.01 -1.21 -19.10
N GLY A 10 2.35 -0.98 -17.96
CA GLY A 10 0.90 -0.81 -17.93
C GLY A 10 0.28 -0.99 -16.56
N GLY A 11 -0.17 0.13 -15.98
CA GLY A 11 -1.05 0.19 -14.81
C GLY A 11 -0.40 -0.21 -13.47
N THR A 12 -0.58 0.63 -12.45
CA THR A 12 -0.27 0.27 -11.07
C THR A 12 -1.21 -0.86 -10.63
N ASP A 13 -0.72 -2.11 -10.54
CA ASP A 13 -1.52 -3.23 -10.03
C ASP A 13 -1.61 -3.19 -8.50
N VAL A 14 -2.46 -2.29 -8.01
CA VAL A 14 -2.84 -2.19 -6.59
C VAL A 14 -3.72 -3.37 -6.17
N THR A 15 -4.45 -3.97 -7.11
CA THR A 15 -5.42 -5.03 -6.84
C THR A 15 -4.72 -6.33 -6.42
N GLY A 16 -3.70 -6.76 -7.17
CA GLY A 16 -2.93 -7.97 -6.86
C GLY A 16 -2.23 -7.87 -5.51
N ALA A 17 -1.58 -6.73 -5.24
CA ALA A 17 -0.89 -6.46 -3.98
C ALA A 17 -1.84 -6.54 -2.78
N LEU A 18 -3.02 -5.92 -2.88
CA LEU A 18 -4.01 -5.96 -1.79
C LEU A 18 -4.61 -7.34 -1.59
N LYS A 19 -4.94 -8.07 -2.68
CA LYS A 19 -5.42 -9.46 -2.56
C LYS A 19 -4.42 -10.33 -1.81
N PHE A 20 -3.13 -10.18 -2.10
CA PHE A 20 -2.08 -10.90 -1.41
C PHE A 20 -1.99 -10.53 0.08
N ALA A 21 -2.03 -9.23 0.40
CA ALA A 21 -2.01 -8.76 1.78
C ALA A 21 -3.23 -9.26 2.57
N ILE A 22 -4.43 -9.17 1.99
CA ILE A 22 -5.68 -9.67 2.58
C ILE A 22 -5.55 -11.16 2.86
N ALA A 23 -5.15 -11.97 1.88
CA ALA A 23 -4.98 -13.41 2.05
C ALA A 23 -3.94 -13.76 3.12
N THR A 24 -2.86 -12.97 3.21
CA THR A 24 -1.82 -13.16 4.23
C THR A 24 -2.37 -12.90 5.64
N LEU A 25 -3.18 -11.84 5.82
CA LEU A 25 -3.82 -11.54 7.11
C LEU A 25 -4.98 -12.49 7.42
N ASP A 26 -5.67 -13.01 6.41
CA ASP A 26 -6.75 -13.99 6.53
C ASP A 26 -6.31 -15.44 6.65
N SER A 27 -5.02 -15.70 6.44
CA SER A 27 -4.41 -17.00 6.69
C SER A 27 -4.40 -17.32 8.18
N ASN A 28 -5.55 -17.79 8.67
CA ASN A 28 -5.64 -18.51 9.93
C ASN A 28 -4.69 -19.72 9.82
N GLU A 29 -4.05 -20.11 10.93
CA GLU A 29 -3.03 -21.18 11.05
C GLU A 29 -3.41 -22.59 10.51
N LYS A 30 -4.53 -22.73 9.80
CA LYS A 30 -5.20 -24.00 9.50
C LYS A 30 -4.90 -24.64 8.14
N GLU A 31 -4.12 -24.05 7.24
CA GLU A 31 -3.86 -24.68 5.93
C GLU A 31 -2.36 -24.83 5.59
N LYS A 32 -1.87 -26.07 5.73
CA LYS A 32 -0.92 -26.86 4.89
C LYS A 32 0.26 -26.14 4.19
N GLU A 33 1.49 -26.64 4.07
CA GLU A 33 2.21 -27.83 4.54
C GLU A 33 3.66 -27.67 4.05
N ASN A 34 4.53 -27.15 4.92
CA ASN A 34 5.99 -27.30 4.86
C ASN A 34 6.56 -26.91 6.24
N THR A 35 7.32 -27.82 6.83
CA THR A 35 7.71 -27.85 8.26
C THR A 35 8.59 -26.67 8.69
N LEU A 36 9.23 -25.96 7.74
CA LEU A 36 10.11 -24.83 8.03
C LEU A 36 9.35 -23.51 8.21
N THR A 37 8.38 -23.24 7.34
CA THR A 37 7.53 -22.05 7.31
C THR A 37 6.59 -21.99 8.50
N LYS A 38 6.09 -23.15 8.97
CA LYS A 38 5.29 -23.23 10.20
C LYS A 38 6.08 -22.89 11.47
N LYS A 39 7.40 -23.15 11.47
CA LYS A 39 8.26 -22.82 12.61
C LYS A 39 8.49 -21.31 12.71
N LEU A 40 8.55 -20.60 11.58
CA LEU A 40 8.65 -19.14 11.53
C LEU A 40 7.30 -18.45 11.76
N SER A 41 6.20 -18.93 11.16
CA SER A 41 4.87 -18.33 11.32
C SER A 41 4.36 -18.42 12.76
N LYS A 42 4.75 -19.48 13.51
CA LYS A 42 4.45 -19.60 14.95
C LYS A 42 5.04 -18.46 15.80
N TYR A 43 6.15 -17.85 15.36
CA TYR A 43 6.74 -16.68 16.05
C TYR A 43 6.31 -15.35 15.43
N PHE A 44 5.56 -15.37 14.33
CA PHE A 44 5.07 -14.20 13.61
C PHE A 44 3.54 -14.26 13.50
N SER A 45 2.86 -13.98 14.61
CA SER A 45 1.41 -13.72 14.57
C SER A 45 1.17 -12.36 13.89
N MET A 46 0.42 -12.36 12.80
CA MET A 46 0.00 -11.15 12.10
C MET A 46 -1.38 -10.65 12.57
N GLU A 47 -1.88 -11.16 13.71
CA GLU A 47 -3.18 -10.75 14.28
C GLU A 47 -3.26 -9.25 14.58
N ALA A 48 -2.13 -8.62 14.89
CA ALA A 48 -2.03 -7.18 15.16
C ALA A 48 -1.38 -6.40 14.00
N ALA A 49 -1.31 -6.98 12.80
CA ALA A 49 -0.66 -6.34 11.67
C ALA A 49 -1.62 -5.39 10.91
N ASP A 50 -1.10 -4.21 10.58
CA ASP A 50 -1.74 -3.24 9.68
C ASP A 50 -1.14 -3.33 8.27
N ILE A 51 -1.83 -2.76 7.28
CA ILE A 51 -1.35 -2.69 5.89
C ILE A 51 -0.83 -1.27 5.61
N LEU A 52 0.38 -1.16 5.07
CA LEU A 52 0.94 0.09 4.53
C LEU A 52 1.04 -0.01 3.00
N LEU A 53 0.24 0.77 2.27
CA LEU A 53 0.28 0.91 0.83
C LEU A 53 1.10 2.13 0.44
N VAL A 54 2.24 1.92 -0.22
CA VAL A 54 3.08 3.01 -0.73
C VAL A 54 2.83 3.17 -2.24
N THR A 55 2.47 4.37 -2.68
CA THR A 55 2.15 4.67 -4.08
C THR A 55 2.52 6.11 -4.42
N ASP A 56 2.76 6.40 -5.69
CA ASP A 56 2.91 7.77 -6.21
C ASP A 56 1.58 8.47 -6.52
N GLY A 57 0.46 7.75 -6.34
CA GLY A 57 -0.89 8.26 -6.51
C GLY A 57 -1.52 7.92 -7.85
N GLU A 58 -0.77 7.30 -8.79
CA GLU A 58 -1.28 6.84 -10.08
C GLU A 58 -2.08 5.53 -9.91
N ILE A 59 -3.28 5.66 -9.34
CA ILE A 59 -4.22 4.56 -9.09
C ILE A 59 -5.50 4.83 -9.91
N PRO A 60 -6.09 3.80 -10.56
CA PRO A 60 -7.37 3.95 -11.26
C PRO A 60 -8.50 4.38 -10.30
N ASP A 61 -9.58 4.94 -10.84
CA ASP A 61 -10.83 5.18 -10.11
C ASP A 61 -11.96 4.38 -10.78
N PRO A 62 -12.55 3.36 -10.13
CA PRO A 62 -12.31 2.90 -8.76
C PRO A 62 -10.92 2.27 -8.56
N PRO A 63 -10.35 2.33 -7.32
CA PRO A 63 -8.99 1.88 -7.04
C PRO A 63 -8.79 0.37 -7.18
N VAL A 64 -9.82 -0.40 -6.82
CA VAL A 64 -9.87 -1.85 -6.93
C VAL A 64 -11.30 -2.30 -7.22
N SER A 65 -11.50 -3.58 -7.54
CA SER A 65 -12.84 -4.14 -7.71
C SER A 65 -13.66 -4.09 -6.42
N LEU A 66 -14.99 -4.09 -6.55
CA LEU A 66 -15.91 -4.08 -5.40
C LEU A 66 -15.71 -5.29 -4.48
N GLU A 67 -15.33 -6.44 -5.01
CA GLU A 67 -15.00 -7.65 -4.24
C GLU A 67 -13.80 -7.43 -3.31
N VAL A 68 -12.77 -6.73 -3.80
CA VAL A 68 -11.58 -6.42 -3.00
C VAL A 68 -11.91 -5.35 -1.97
N MET A 69 -12.69 -4.33 -2.34
CA MET A 69 -13.19 -3.33 -1.38
C MET A 69 -13.94 -4.00 -0.21
N ALA A 70 -14.88 -4.90 -0.51
CA ALA A 70 -15.64 -5.63 0.50
C ALA A 70 -14.74 -6.51 1.39
N SER A 71 -13.70 -7.11 0.82
CA SER A 71 -12.74 -7.92 1.58
C SER A 71 -11.90 -7.06 2.55
N ILE A 72 -11.52 -5.85 2.14
CA ILE A 72 -10.81 -4.88 2.98
C ILE A 72 -11.71 -4.39 4.11
N GLU A 73 -12.97 -4.06 3.82
CA GLU A 73 -13.94 -3.66 4.84
C GLU A 73 -14.17 -4.77 5.86
N ARG A 74 -14.34 -6.00 5.40
CA ARG A 74 -14.43 -7.17 6.28
C ARG A 74 -13.22 -7.33 7.20
N LEU A 75 -12.00 -7.14 6.70
CA LEU A 75 -10.79 -7.19 7.54
C LEU A 75 -10.74 -6.08 8.57
N LYS A 76 -11.12 -4.85 8.17
CA LYS A 76 -11.22 -3.70 9.08
C LYS A 76 -12.21 -3.97 10.22
N GLU A 77 -13.37 -4.55 9.90
CA GLU A 77 -14.42 -4.84 10.88
C GLU A 77 -14.10 -6.04 11.78
N LEU A 78 -13.64 -7.15 11.21
CA LEU A 78 -13.46 -8.40 11.97
C LEU A 78 -12.15 -8.44 12.76
N LYS A 79 -11.09 -7.82 12.25
CA LYS A 79 -9.74 -7.89 12.83
C LYS A 79 -9.21 -6.54 13.30
N GLY A 80 -9.94 -5.44 13.05
CA GLY A 80 -9.48 -4.09 13.40
C GLY A 80 -8.28 -3.61 12.57
N VAL A 81 -7.98 -4.28 11.46
CA VAL A 81 -6.84 -3.96 10.58
C VAL A 81 -7.01 -2.56 10.00
N LYS A 82 -5.97 -1.74 10.05
CA LYS A 82 -5.94 -0.44 9.39
C LYS A 82 -5.17 -0.52 8.09
N LEU A 83 -5.69 0.19 7.07
CA LEU A 83 -4.98 0.39 5.82
C LEU A 83 -4.45 1.81 5.76
N HIS A 84 -3.14 1.95 5.82
CA HIS A 84 -2.43 3.21 5.72
C HIS A 84 -1.94 3.41 4.30
N GLY A 85 -2.32 4.51 3.66
CA GLY A 85 -1.75 4.95 2.39
C GLY A 85 -0.57 5.88 2.65
N LEU A 86 0.53 5.69 1.95
CA LEU A 86 1.67 6.58 1.91
C LEU A 86 1.84 7.06 0.46
N LEU A 87 1.44 8.31 0.23
CA LEU A 87 1.53 8.97 -1.06
C LEU A 87 2.91 9.62 -1.22
N VAL A 88 3.68 9.16 -2.19
CA VAL A 88 5.03 9.65 -2.51
C VAL A 88 5.02 10.24 -3.91
N GLY A 89 4.79 11.54 -4.03
CA GLY A 89 4.64 12.14 -5.36
C GLY A 89 4.31 13.62 -5.34
N LYS A 90 3.88 14.13 -6.48
CA LYS A 90 3.53 15.55 -6.65
C LYS A 90 2.03 15.84 -6.51
N SER A 91 1.19 14.82 -6.62
CA SER A 91 -0.26 14.99 -6.80
C SER A 91 -1.05 14.16 -5.79
N GLU A 92 -2.13 14.73 -5.28
CA GLU A 92 -3.11 14.03 -4.44
C GLU A 92 -3.83 12.92 -5.22
N SER A 93 -4.22 11.84 -4.52
CA SER A 93 -4.95 10.71 -5.11
C SER A 93 -6.27 10.47 -4.39
N LYS A 94 -7.39 10.86 -5.02
CA LYS A 94 -8.75 10.60 -4.51
C LYS A 94 -9.07 9.11 -4.39
N PRO A 95 -8.66 8.22 -5.33
CA PRO A 95 -8.89 6.78 -5.19
C PRO A 95 -8.17 6.19 -3.97
N LEU A 96 -6.99 6.71 -3.64
CA LEU A 96 -6.22 6.26 -2.48
C LEU A 96 -6.95 6.55 -1.16
N SER A 97 -7.54 7.74 -1.01
CA SER A 97 -8.26 8.11 0.21
C SER A 97 -9.55 7.32 0.42
N ARG A 98 -10.16 6.78 -0.65
CA ARG A 98 -11.30 5.85 -0.55
C ARG A 98 -10.91 4.47 -0.02
N LEU A 99 -9.68 4.04 -0.32
CA LEU A 99 -9.17 2.74 0.08
C LEU A 99 -8.65 2.75 1.52
N CYS A 100 -7.89 3.80 1.85
CA CYS A 100 -7.12 3.88 3.10
C CYS A 100 -7.95 4.39 4.27
N THR A 101 -7.74 3.81 5.45
CA THR A 101 -8.21 4.36 6.72
C THR A 101 -7.52 5.70 7.03
N HIS A 102 -6.22 5.80 6.73
CA HIS A 102 -5.45 7.03 6.84
C HIS A 102 -4.57 7.18 5.60
N THR A 103 -4.48 8.38 5.05
CA THR A 103 -3.53 8.69 3.97
C THR A 103 -2.50 9.67 4.52
N HIS A 104 -1.23 9.31 4.39
CA HIS A 104 -0.07 10.12 4.71
C HIS A 104 0.54 10.58 3.40
N ASP A 105 0.95 11.84 3.32
CA ASP A 105 1.60 12.37 2.14
C ASP A 105 3.04 12.80 2.44
N PHE A 106 3.91 12.51 1.47
CA PHE A 106 5.22 13.12 1.34
C PHE A 106 5.23 13.81 -0.02
N LEU A 107 4.42 14.86 -0.12
CA LEU A 107 4.45 15.71 -1.29
C LEU A 107 5.82 16.38 -1.31
N SER A 108 6.58 16.12 -2.37
CA SER A 108 7.87 16.79 -2.56
C SER A 108 7.59 18.29 -2.77
N ARG A 109 7.53 19.06 -1.69
CA ARG A 109 7.90 20.46 -1.75
C ARG A 109 9.40 20.45 -1.93
N TYR A 110 9.85 20.21 -3.16
CA TYR A 110 11.19 20.63 -3.55
C TYR A 110 11.21 22.12 -3.26
N THR A 111 11.76 22.51 -2.10
CA THR A 111 12.30 23.84 -1.92
C THR A 111 13.29 23.98 -3.05
N LEU A 112 12.88 24.68 -4.12
CA LEU A 112 13.83 25.20 -5.07
C LEU A 112 14.90 25.88 -4.21
N PRO A 113 16.20 25.53 -4.35
CA PRO A 113 17.23 26.27 -3.67
C PRO A 113 17.00 27.71 -4.08
N THR A 114 16.62 28.56 -3.12
CA THR A 114 16.47 29.98 -3.35
C THR A 114 17.82 30.43 -3.87
N THR A 115 17.93 30.62 -5.18
CA THR A 115 19.06 31.31 -5.76
C THR A 115 18.99 32.68 -5.11
N VAL A 116 19.85 32.87 -4.12
CA VAL A 116 20.17 34.17 -3.58
C VAL A 116 20.72 34.90 -4.80
N ALA A 117 19.86 35.63 -5.49
CA ALA A 117 20.25 36.59 -6.51
C ALA A 117 21.08 37.62 -5.76
N ALA A 118 22.38 37.37 -5.74
CA ALA A 118 23.37 38.28 -5.23
C ALA A 118 23.23 39.60 -6.00
N ALA A 119 22.99 40.65 -5.21
CA ALA A 119 23.36 42.04 -5.41
C ALA A 119 24.02 42.43 -6.75
N GLY A 120 23.43 43.44 -7.38
CA GLY A 120 23.98 44.24 -8.47
C GLY A 120 22.80 44.75 -9.30
N SER A 121 22.34 45.99 -9.20
CA SER A 121 23.08 47.26 -9.16
C SER A 121 22.29 48.35 -8.43
#